data_AF-A0AAN8EC53-F1
#
_entry.id   AF-A0AAN8EC53-F1
#
_cell.length_a   1.000
_cell.length_b   1.000
_cell.length_c   1.000
_cell.angle_alpha   90.00
_cell.angle_beta   90.00
_cell.angle_gamma   90.00
#
_symmetry.space_group_name_H-M   'P 1'
#
loop_
_entity.id
_entity.type
_entity.pdbx_description
1 polymer ?
#
loop_
_entity_poly.entity_id
_entity_poly.type
_entity_poly.pdbx_seq_one_letter_code
_entity_poly.pdbx_strand_id
1 'polypeptide(L)'
;MAGISDRLKQLVAHTMGSNTSAAPDLPSLVSKLTLEKKVSLLAGKDFWQTHSVDRVGIPTLKTSDGPNGARGGLFKGGVTSACFPACVSLAASFDRSLAQRIGKALAQETRTKGASVLLGPTVCLHRDPRGGRNFESFSEDPFLAGELSSEYIKGVQQQGVGATIKHYAVNESETKRFTIDCRLSQRTLREIYLKPFEIAVKKSDPWAVMTSYNLINGVHADASEFFITKVLREEWKFPGMVMSDWGGTNSTAESLNAGHDLEMPGPPNKRTFEKISAAIKEGKLTEETLDKRVLKNLELLVRCDKFAHPEVPEEKAGDLPEHRALIREAGAEGMVLLKNENNILPIQPTKLKSIAMLGLAKEFLGHGGGSAAVNAHHKITAYDAFQETLGDKVSLKYSEGARILRNLKPLSENVTDDEGKPGFTCRLYTDDSDTPIVSNQSASAFMSIERPTLKSVTLTATFKPTTSGSHYVSFGTVANTKVSINDEEIFRPTAPQPT
;
A
#
# COMPACT_ATOMS: atom_id res chain seq x y z
N MET A 1 13.98 -33.39 1.24
CA MET A 1 15.12 -32.50 0.91
C MET A 1 15.44 -32.45 -0.59
N ALA A 2 15.43 -33.57 -1.34
CA ALA A 2 15.73 -33.56 -2.79
C ALA A 2 14.84 -32.62 -3.63
N GLY A 3 13.53 -32.58 -3.38
CA GLY A 3 12.60 -31.73 -4.14
C GLY A 3 12.69 -30.21 -3.87
N ILE A 4 13.40 -29.78 -2.81
CA ILE A 4 13.62 -28.36 -2.48
C ILE A 4 14.80 -27.80 -3.31
N SER A 5 15.85 -28.61 -3.52
CA SER A 5 17.04 -28.23 -4.29
C SER A 5 16.72 -27.98 -5.77
N ASP A 6 15.90 -28.83 -6.39
CA ASP A 6 15.53 -28.66 -7.82
C ASP A 6 14.59 -27.48 -8.04
N ARG A 7 13.75 -27.14 -7.05
CA ARG A 7 12.88 -25.95 -7.08
C ARG A 7 13.66 -24.65 -6.93
N LEU A 8 14.67 -24.62 -6.07
CA LEU A 8 15.59 -23.48 -5.94
C LEU A 8 16.39 -23.26 -7.23
N LYS A 9 16.87 -24.33 -7.87
CA LYS A 9 17.52 -24.25 -9.18
C LYS A 9 16.60 -23.68 -10.26
N GLN A 10 15.32 -24.07 -10.28
CA GLN A 10 14.33 -23.50 -11.20
C GLN A 10 14.01 -22.02 -10.89
N LEU A 11 13.89 -21.65 -9.60
CA LEU A 11 13.72 -20.25 -9.15
C LEU A 11 14.88 -19.36 -9.66
N VAL A 12 16.11 -19.83 -9.48
CA VAL A 12 17.33 -19.09 -9.87
C VAL A 12 17.43 -19.01 -11.40
N ALA A 13 17.13 -20.11 -12.12
CA ALA A 13 17.18 -20.14 -13.59
C ALA A 13 16.14 -19.25 -14.27
N HIS A 14 14.99 -18.99 -13.64
CA HIS A 14 13.95 -18.11 -14.20
C HIS A 14 14.21 -16.61 -13.96
N THR A 15 15.11 -16.27 -13.02
CA THR A 15 15.27 -14.89 -12.52
C THR A 15 16.59 -14.24 -12.96
N MET A 16 17.61 -15.02 -13.34
CA MET A 16 18.98 -14.53 -13.52
C MET A 16 19.53 -14.80 -14.92
N GLY A 17 19.80 -13.73 -15.68
CA GLY A 17 20.66 -13.79 -16.86
C GLY A 17 22.12 -14.00 -16.45
N SER A 18 22.69 -15.15 -16.83
CA SER A 18 24.12 -15.50 -17.03
C SER A 18 25.26 -14.88 -16.18
N ASN A 19 25.05 -14.37 -14.96
CA ASN A 19 26.14 -13.96 -14.06
C ASN A 19 25.89 -14.46 -12.63
N THR A 20 26.42 -15.64 -12.30
CA THR A 20 26.13 -16.33 -11.04
C THR A 20 27.15 -16.00 -9.95
N SER A 21 26.73 -15.26 -8.92
CA SER A 21 27.10 -15.67 -7.56
C SER A 21 26.27 -16.92 -7.23
N ALA A 22 26.87 -17.94 -6.61
CA ALA A 22 26.13 -19.15 -6.28
C ALA A 22 25.03 -18.80 -5.26
N ALA A 23 23.77 -19.10 -5.58
CA ALA A 23 22.65 -18.88 -4.67
C ALA A 23 22.92 -19.58 -3.31
N PRO A 24 22.64 -18.93 -2.18
CA PRO A 24 22.96 -19.49 -0.87
C PRO A 24 22.19 -20.79 -0.61
N ASP A 25 22.83 -21.73 0.08
CA ASP A 25 22.19 -22.95 0.57
C ASP A 25 21.24 -22.59 1.73
N LEU A 26 19.96 -22.34 1.39
CA LEU A 26 18.95 -21.88 2.34
C LEU A 26 18.69 -22.86 3.49
N PRO A 27 18.52 -24.19 3.25
CA PRO A 27 18.43 -25.16 4.35
C PRO A 27 19.62 -25.10 5.31
N SER A 28 20.85 -24.96 4.80
CA SER A 28 22.04 -24.80 5.63
C SER A 28 22.00 -23.50 6.44
N LEU A 29 21.57 -22.39 5.84
CA LEU A 29 21.38 -21.12 6.56
C LEU A 29 20.37 -21.26 7.71
N VAL A 30 19.21 -21.87 7.46
CA VAL A 30 18.17 -22.08 8.50
C VAL A 30 18.70 -22.92 9.65
N SER A 31 19.48 -23.98 9.37
CA SER A 31 20.08 -24.84 10.40
C SER A 31 21.08 -24.11 11.32
N LYS A 32 21.67 -23.00 10.85
CA LYS A 32 22.62 -22.18 11.63
C LYS A 32 21.93 -21.14 12.52
N LEU A 33 20.62 -20.96 12.40
CA LEU A 33 19.84 -19.99 13.18
C LEU A 33 19.46 -20.56 14.53
N THR A 34 19.60 -19.74 15.57
CA THR A 34 18.96 -19.99 16.86
C THR A 34 17.44 -19.80 16.73
N LEU A 35 16.67 -20.39 17.64
CA LEU A 35 15.21 -20.21 17.69
C LEU A 35 14.83 -18.72 17.70
N GLU A 36 15.53 -17.90 18.48
CA GLU A 36 15.30 -16.45 18.55
C GLU A 36 15.48 -15.77 17.18
N LYS A 37 16.53 -16.13 16.42
CA LYS A 37 16.75 -15.57 15.08
C LYS A 37 15.74 -16.10 14.06
N LYS A 38 15.34 -17.36 14.15
CA LYS A 38 14.22 -17.89 13.35
C LYS A 38 12.96 -17.06 13.61
N VAL A 39 12.60 -16.83 14.88
CA VAL A 39 11.42 -16.03 15.27
C VAL A 39 11.51 -14.60 14.73
N SER A 40 12.65 -13.93 14.85
CA SER A 40 12.79 -12.56 14.32
C SER A 40 12.55 -12.45 12.81
N LEU A 41 12.89 -13.49 12.05
CA LEU A 41 12.67 -13.52 10.60
C LEU A 41 11.22 -13.79 10.20
N LEU A 42 10.33 -14.05 11.15
CA LEU A 42 8.90 -14.29 10.92
C LEU A 42 8.08 -13.00 11.03
N ALA A 43 8.66 -11.85 11.37
CA ALA A 43 7.92 -10.60 11.42
C ALA A 43 8.70 -9.45 10.78
N GLY A 44 7.99 -8.36 10.47
CA GLY A 44 8.60 -7.08 10.18
C GLY A 44 9.47 -6.62 11.35
N LYS A 45 10.61 -6.01 11.02
CA LYS A 45 11.44 -5.24 11.95
C LYS A 45 10.77 -3.92 12.30
N ASP A 46 10.22 -3.26 11.27
CA ASP A 46 9.52 -2.00 11.37
C ASP A 46 8.30 -2.03 10.44
N PHE A 47 7.77 -0.85 10.11
CA PHE A 47 6.58 -0.74 9.28
C PHE A 47 6.78 -1.31 7.86
N TRP A 48 8.00 -1.35 7.32
CA TRP A 48 8.27 -1.64 5.91
C TRP A 48 9.33 -2.72 5.67
N GLN A 49 10.18 -3.00 6.67
CA GLN A 49 11.37 -3.84 6.51
C GLN A 49 11.29 -5.13 7.31
N THR A 50 11.93 -6.18 6.80
CA THR A 50 12.18 -7.42 7.54
C THR A 50 13.43 -7.30 8.45
N HIS A 51 13.61 -8.24 9.36
CA HIS A 51 14.86 -8.34 10.13
C HIS A 51 16.03 -8.82 9.26
N SER A 52 17.26 -8.37 9.57
CA SER A 52 18.52 -8.96 9.10
C SER A 52 19.14 -9.87 10.17
N VAL A 53 20.03 -10.78 9.75
CA VAL A 53 20.86 -11.60 10.65
C VAL A 53 22.30 -11.61 10.13
N ASP A 54 23.06 -10.60 10.55
CA ASP A 54 24.40 -10.31 10.02
C ASP A 54 25.39 -11.48 10.20
N ARG A 55 25.35 -12.18 11.34
CA ARG A 55 26.24 -13.33 11.63
C ARG A 55 26.19 -14.43 10.56
N VAL A 56 25.05 -14.60 9.89
CA VAL A 56 24.87 -15.60 8.82
C VAL A 56 24.57 -14.95 7.46
N GLY A 57 24.78 -13.63 7.34
CA GLY A 57 24.64 -12.89 6.09
C GLY A 57 23.21 -12.82 5.54
N ILE A 58 22.18 -12.86 6.39
CA ILE A 58 20.79 -12.68 5.95
C ILE A 58 20.48 -11.18 5.90
N PRO A 59 20.22 -10.59 4.72
CA PRO A 59 19.94 -9.18 4.57
C PRO A 59 18.50 -8.82 4.96
N THR A 60 18.24 -7.52 5.12
CA THR A 60 16.88 -6.98 5.22
C THR A 60 16.24 -6.86 3.83
N LEU A 61 14.91 -6.92 3.78
CA LEU A 61 14.11 -6.60 2.61
C LEU A 61 13.13 -5.48 2.96
N LYS A 62 13.07 -4.47 2.09
CA LYS A 62 12.13 -3.36 2.21
C LYS A 62 10.97 -3.54 1.23
N THR A 63 9.77 -3.36 1.74
CA THR A 63 8.52 -3.31 0.97
C THR A 63 8.09 -1.85 0.76
N SER A 64 7.25 -1.62 -0.25
CA SER A 64 6.54 -0.35 -0.44
C SER A 64 5.13 -0.62 -0.92
N ASP A 65 4.14 0.08 -0.37
CA ASP A 65 2.88 0.27 -1.09
C ASP A 65 3.15 1.05 -2.40
N GLY A 66 2.34 0.94 -3.43
CA GLY A 66 1.14 0.12 -3.56
C GLY A 66 0.67 0.06 -5.03
N PRO A 67 -0.61 -0.21 -5.31
CA PRO A 67 -1.06 -0.70 -6.62
C PRO A 67 -1.00 0.30 -7.79
N ASN A 68 -0.77 1.59 -7.52
CA ASN A 68 -0.75 2.66 -8.52
C ASN A 68 0.41 3.66 -8.34
N GLY A 69 1.44 3.29 -7.58
CA GLY A 69 2.66 4.08 -7.37
C GLY A 69 3.45 3.55 -6.17
N ALA A 70 4.76 3.80 -6.12
CA ALA A 70 5.59 3.36 -4.99
C ALA A 70 5.72 4.49 -3.95
N ARG A 71 4.98 4.42 -2.84
CA ARG A 71 4.96 5.48 -1.82
C ARG A 71 6.30 5.65 -1.10
N GLY A 72 7.00 4.56 -0.82
CA GLY A 72 8.16 4.54 0.07
C GLY A 72 7.78 4.45 1.55
N GLY A 73 8.71 4.84 2.41
CA GLY A 73 8.69 4.58 3.85
C GLY A 73 7.89 5.57 4.68
N LEU A 74 7.31 6.60 4.06
CA LEU A 74 6.51 7.63 4.72
C LEU A 74 5.12 7.75 4.10
N PHE A 75 4.08 7.68 4.91
CA PHE A 75 2.67 7.88 4.58
C PHE A 75 2.37 9.29 4.08
N LYS A 76 3.01 10.32 4.65
CA LYS A 76 2.78 11.72 4.30
C LYS A 76 4.10 12.47 4.16
N GLY A 77 4.25 13.23 3.07
CA GLY A 77 5.43 14.05 2.83
C GLY A 77 6.69 13.25 2.46
N GLY A 78 6.56 11.95 2.17
CA GLY A 78 7.65 11.11 1.66
C GLY A 78 8.15 11.56 0.28
N VAL A 79 9.24 10.94 -0.17
CA VAL A 79 9.86 11.26 -1.46
C VAL A 79 8.86 11.04 -2.60
N THR A 80 8.70 12.03 -3.47
CA THR A 80 7.68 11.98 -4.53
C THR A 80 7.82 10.77 -5.46
N SER A 81 6.70 10.26 -5.99
CA SER A 81 6.65 9.11 -6.93
C SER A 81 5.71 9.38 -8.10
N ALA A 82 5.86 8.61 -9.18
CA ALA A 82 4.91 8.55 -10.27
C ALA A 82 3.56 7.98 -9.77
N CYS A 83 2.48 8.72 -10.00
CA CYS A 83 1.12 8.35 -9.63
C CYS A 83 0.38 7.89 -10.90
N PHE A 84 0.24 6.58 -11.07
CA PHE A 84 -0.49 5.99 -12.18
C PHE A 84 -2.00 6.03 -11.91
N PRO A 85 -2.85 5.98 -12.95
CA PRO A 85 -4.28 5.79 -12.77
C PRO A 85 -4.57 4.57 -11.89
N ALA A 86 -5.59 4.68 -11.03
CA ALA A 86 -5.99 3.59 -10.15
C ALA A 86 -6.42 2.35 -10.96
N CYS A 87 -6.35 1.16 -10.36
CA CYS A 87 -6.59 -0.10 -11.09
C CYS A 87 -7.98 -0.17 -11.75
N VAL A 88 -9.00 0.50 -11.21
CA VAL A 88 -10.33 0.57 -11.85
C VAL A 88 -10.29 1.33 -13.19
N SER A 89 -9.46 2.38 -13.27
CA SER A 89 -9.24 3.13 -14.50
C SER A 89 -8.42 2.33 -15.50
N LEU A 90 -7.42 1.59 -15.03
CA LEU A 90 -6.66 0.66 -15.86
C LEU A 90 -7.54 -0.48 -16.38
N ALA A 91 -8.47 -0.98 -15.56
CA ALA A 91 -9.41 -2.03 -15.99
C ALA A 91 -10.34 -1.55 -17.09
N ALA A 92 -10.76 -0.28 -17.04
CA ALA A 92 -11.63 0.32 -18.03
C ALA A 92 -11.00 0.43 -19.43
N SER A 93 -9.67 0.32 -19.58
CA SER A 93 -9.03 0.26 -20.90
C SER A 93 -9.13 -1.11 -21.56
N PHE A 94 -9.39 -2.18 -20.80
CA PHE A 94 -9.32 -3.58 -21.24
C PHE A 94 -7.98 -3.97 -21.91
N ASP A 95 -6.91 -3.17 -21.68
CA ASP A 95 -5.61 -3.35 -22.35
C ASP A 95 -4.58 -4.06 -21.44
N ARG A 96 -4.32 -5.31 -21.80
CA ARG A 96 -3.29 -6.18 -21.20
C ARG A 96 -1.88 -5.63 -21.36
N SER A 97 -1.56 -5.06 -22.52
CA SER A 97 -0.24 -4.48 -22.82
C SER A 97 0.00 -3.25 -21.96
N LEU A 98 -1.00 -2.38 -21.82
CA LEU A 98 -0.95 -1.24 -20.91
C LEU A 98 -0.71 -1.68 -19.46
N ALA A 99 -1.42 -2.70 -18.97
CA ALA A 99 -1.23 -3.23 -17.62
C ALA A 99 0.21 -3.73 -17.39
N GLN A 100 0.80 -4.44 -18.36
CA GLN A 100 2.18 -4.90 -18.27
C GLN A 100 3.19 -3.74 -18.29
N ARG A 101 2.98 -2.73 -19.15
CA ARG A 101 3.84 -1.53 -19.22
C ARG A 101 3.81 -0.75 -17.90
N ILE A 102 2.63 -0.56 -17.32
CA ILE A 102 2.47 0.07 -15.99
C ILE A 102 3.18 -0.76 -14.92
N GLY A 103 3.05 -2.09 -14.93
CA GLY A 103 3.79 -2.96 -14.01
C GLY A 103 5.31 -2.74 -14.08
N LYS A 104 5.89 -2.61 -15.28
CA LYS A 104 7.32 -2.33 -15.47
C LYS A 104 7.72 -0.99 -14.86
N ALA A 105 6.93 0.07 -15.14
CA ALA A 105 7.19 1.40 -14.60
C ALA A 105 7.06 1.45 -13.07
N LEU A 106 6.09 0.73 -12.50
CA LEU A 106 5.92 0.62 -11.04
C LEU A 106 7.09 -0.08 -10.36
N ALA A 107 7.70 -1.09 -10.99
CA ALA A 107 8.94 -1.68 -10.46
C ALA A 107 10.12 -0.72 -10.50
N GLN A 108 10.24 0.10 -11.54
CA GLN A 108 11.26 1.15 -11.62
C GLN A 108 11.06 2.17 -10.48
N GLU A 109 9.83 2.63 -10.26
CA GLU A 109 9.47 3.47 -9.11
C GLU A 109 9.79 2.81 -7.76
N THR A 110 9.47 1.52 -7.61
CA THR A 110 9.71 0.75 -6.37
C THR A 110 11.19 0.74 -5.99
N ARG A 111 12.07 0.55 -6.98
CA ARG A 111 13.52 0.63 -6.79
C ARG A 111 13.99 2.02 -6.37
N THR A 112 13.36 3.10 -6.86
CA THR A 112 13.70 4.46 -6.41
C THR A 112 13.42 4.66 -4.92
N LYS A 113 12.54 3.85 -4.31
CA LYS A 113 12.25 3.86 -2.87
C LYS A 113 13.14 2.90 -2.07
N GLY A 114 14.16 2.31 -2.70
CA GLY A 114 14.99 1.28 -2.10
C GLY A 114 14.22 0.00 -1.72
N ALA A 115 13.00 -0.16 -2.24
CA ALA A 115 12.16 -1.33 -1.99
C ALA A 115 12.41 -2.41 -3.04
N SER A 116 12.27 -3.67 -2.64
CA SER A 116 12.42 -4.84 -3.51
C SER A 116 11.09 -5.55 -3.77
N VAL A 117 10.04 -5.15 -3.06
CA VAL A 117 8.70 -5.72 -3.17
C VAL A 117 7.67 -4.61 -3.18
N LEU A 118 6.80 -4.64 -4.19
CA LEU A 118 5.64 -3.77 -4.33
C LEU A 118 4.41 -4.46 -3.73
N LEU A 119 3.71 -3.80 -2.83
CA LEU A 119 2.48 -4.29 -2.21
C LEU A 119 1.28 -4.06 -3.12
N GLY A 120 1.27 -4.74 -4.26
CA GLY A 120 0.20 -4.72 -5.24
C GLY A 120 0.41 -5.77 -6.35
N PRO A 121 -0.61 -5.97 -7.20
CA PRO A 121 -1.82 -5.16 -7.29
C PRO A 121 -2.93 -5.62 -6.34
N THR A 122 -3.97 -4.79 -6.17
CA THR A 122 -5.18 -5.14 -5.41
C THR A 122 -6.24 -5.71 -6.35
N VAL A 123 -6.83 -6.86 -6.01
CA VAL A 123 -7.76 -7.62 -6.88
C VAL A 123 -9.07 -8.02 -6.18
N CYS A 124 -9.43 -7.34 -5.08
CA CYS A 124 -10.76 -7.51 -4.47
C CYS A 124 -11.86 -7.14 -5.48
N LEU A 125 -13.01 -7.80 -5.45
CA LEU A 125 -14.08 -7.52 -6.42
C LEU A 125 -15.06 -6.46 -5.96
N HIS A 126 -15.61 -5.69 -6.90
CA HIS A 126 -16.57 -4.62 -6.60
C HIS A 126 -17.97 -5.18 -6.32
N ARG A 127 -18.15 -5.88 -5.20
CA ARG A 127 -19.44 -6.48 -4.81
C ARG A 127 -20.51 -5.43 -4.53
N ASP A 128 -20.11 -4.34 -3.87
CA ASP A 128 -21.00 -3.23 -3.49
C ASP A 128 -20.36 -1.93 -3.94
N PRO A 129 -21.10 -1.01 -4.61
CA PRO A 129 -20.54 0.24 -5.11
C PRO A 129 -19.99 1.15 -4.00
N ARG A 130 -20.37 0.94 -2.74
CA ARG A 130 -19.90 1.70 -1.58
C ARG A 130 -18.59 1.16 -0.98
N GLY A 131 -17.98 0.16 -1.61
CA GLY A 131 -16.69 -0.38 -1.19
C GLY A 131 -15.61 0.71 -1.19
N GLY A 132 -15.08 1.03 -0.01
CA GLY A 132 -14.13 2.15 0.18
C GLY A 132 -12.82 2.01 -0.60
N ARG A 133 -12.50 0.79 -1.06
CA ARG A 133 -11.31 0.46 -1.87
C ARG A 133 -11.64 -0.08 -3.26
N ASN A 134 -12.87 0.11 -3.75
CA ASN A 134 -13.22 -0.26 -5.13
C ASN A 134 -12.31 0.45 -6.13
N PHE A 135 -11.98 1.73 -5.91
CA PHE A 135 -11.06 2.46 -6.79
C PHE A 135 -9.69 1.76 -6.94
N GLU A 136 -9.25 1.06 -5.89
CA GLU A 136 -7.93 0.44 -5.79
C GLU A 136 -7.86 -0.91 -6.52
N SER A 137 -9.02 -1.54 -6.78
CA SER A 137 -9.10 -2.84 -7.45
C SER A 137 -9.56 -2.70 -8.90
N PHE A 138 -9.53 -3.79 -9.67
CA PHE A 138 -9.78 -3.73 -11.12
C PHE A 138 -11.27 -3.71 -11.48
N SER A 139 -12.05 -4.72 -11.06
CA SER A 139 -13.38 -4.94 -11.63
C SER A 139 -14.30 -5.72 -10.68
N GLU A 140 -15.59 -5.72 -10.98
CA GLU A 140 -16.54 -6.72 -10.47
C GLU A 140 -16.41 -8.07 -11.19
N ASP A 141 -15.88 -8.07 -12.42
CA ASP A 141 -15.67 -9.30 -13.20
C ASP A 141 -14.35 -9.98 -12.82
N PRO A 142 -14.39 -11.25 -12.36
CA PRO A 142 -13.21 -11.97 -11.90
C PRO A 142 -12.20 -12.27 -13.01
N PHE A 143 -12.65 -12.42 -14.26
CA PHE A 143 -11.77 -12.74 -15.38
C PHE A 143 -10.95 -11.51 -15.77
N LEU A 144 -11.57 -10.35 -15.96
CA LEU A 144 -10.90 -9.09 -16.25
C LEU A 144 -9.89 -8.73 -15.15
N ALA A 145 -10.30 -8.83 -13.88
CA ALA A 145 -9.42 -8.59 -12.74
C ALA A 145 -8.22 -9.55 -12.74
N GLY A 146 -8.44 -10.85 -13.01
CA GLY A 146 -7.37 -11.84 -13.09
C GLY A 146 -6.40 -11.63 -14.26
N GLU A 147 -6.91 -11.32 -15.46
CA GLU A 147 -6.07 -11.15 -16.65
C GLU A 147 -5.18 -9.90 -16.56
N LEU A 148 -5.75 -8.76 -16.14
CA LEU A 148 -4.98 -7.52 -16.04
C LEU A 148 -4.00 -7.54 -14.87
N SER A 149 -4.38 -8.12 -13.72
CA SER A 149 -3.45 -8.31 -12.60
C SER A 149 -2.30 -9.23 -12.98
N SER A 150 -2.53 -10.28 -13.79
CA SER A 150 -1.46 -11.16 -14.28
C SER A 150 -0.42 -10.39 -15.10
N GLU A 151 -0.86 -9.51 -16.02
CA GLU A 151 0.04 -8.72 -16.85
C GLU A 151 0.78 -7.64 -16.05
N TYR A 152 0.08 -6.98 -15.11
CA TYR A 152 0.70 -6.09 -14.14
C TYR A 152 1.83 -6.81 -13.37
N ILE A 153 1.55 -7.99 -12.81
CA ILE A 153 2.53 -8.77 -12.02
C ILE A 153 3.74 -9.16 -12.87
N LYS A 154 3.52 -9.64 -14.10
CA LYS A 154 4.60 -9.91 -15.04
C LYS A 154 5.48 -8.69 -15.28
N GLY A 155 4.87 -7.53 -15.50
CA GLY A 155 5.58 -6.27 -15.70
C GLY A 155 6.48 -5.92 -14.51
N VAL A 156 5.96 -6.04 -13.29
CA VAL A 156 6.71 -5.77 -12.05
C VAL A 156 7.89 -6.74 -11.91
N GLN A 157 7.64 -8.04 -12.07
CA GLN A 157 8.64 -9.09 -11.81
C GLN A 157 9.71 -9.21 -12.91
N GLN A 158 9.41 -8.85 -14.16
CA GLN A 158 10.42 -8.74 -15.23
C GLN A 158 11.48 -7.69 -14.91
N GLN A 159 11.17 -6.75 -14.02
CA GLN A 159 12.10 -5.76 -13.51
C GLN A 159 12.66 -6.17 -12.14
N GLY A 160 12.75 -7.47 -11.80
CA GLY A 160 13.42 -7.94 -10.57
C GLY A 160 12.83 -7.42 -9.25
N VAL A 161 11.58 -6.95 -9.25
CA VAL A 161 10.84 -6.51 -8.07
C VAL A 161 9.73 -7.53 -7.80
N GLY A 162 9.53 -7.92 -6.55
CA GLY A 162 8.44 -8.83 -6.20
C GLY A 162 7.10 -8.14 -6.21
N ALA A 163 6.09 -8.76 -6.84
CA ALA A 163 4.70 -8.33 -6.69
C ALA A 163 4.03 -9.07 -5.51
N THR A 164 3.16 -8.35 -4.80
CA THR A 164 2.33 -8.92 -3.71
C THR A 164 0.87 -8.73 -4.05
N ILE A 165 0.23 -9.76 -4.61
CA ILE A 165 -1.20 -9.68 -4.93
C ILE A 165 -2.04 -9.68 -3.64
N LYS A 166 -3.04 -8.80 -3.56
CA LYS A 166 -3.80 -8.56 -2.32
C LYS A 166 -5.29 -8.25 -2.54
N HIS A 167 -6.19 -8.46 -1.58
CA HIS A 167 -5.98 -9.11 -0.28
C HIS A 167 -6.70 -10.45 -0.31
N TYR A 168 -5.97 -11.53 -0.05
CA TYR A 168 -6.43 -12.90 -0.19
C TYR A 168 -7.14 -13.37 1.09
N ALA A 169 -8.47 -13.45 1.14
CA ALA A 169 -9.47 -13.16 0.10
C ALA A 169 -10.71 -12.49 0.71
N VAL A 170 -11.70 -12.13 -0.12
CA VAL A 170 -13.04 -11.70 0.32
C VAL A 170 -13.02 -10.44 1.20
N ASN A 171 -12.18 -9.46 0.84
CA ASN A 171 -12.03 -8.17 1.53
C ASN A 171 -12.67 -7.02 0.74
N GLU A 172 -13.96 -7.14 0.43
CA GLU A 172 -14.69 -6.19 -0.43
C GLU A 172 -15.36 -5.03 0.33
N SER A 173 -15.13 -4.90 1.65
CA SER A 173 -15.65 -3.80 2.45
C SER A 173 -14.72 -3.40 3.59
N GLU A 174 -14.55 -2.09 3.77
CA GLU A 174 -13.78 -1.53 4.88
C GLU A 174 -14.53 -1.60 6.22
N THR A 175 -15.85 -1.79 6.18
CA THR A 175 -16.69 -1.78 7.39
C THR A 175 -16.34 -2.95 8.28
N LYS A 176 -15.77 -2.68 9.47
CA LYS A 176 -15.33 -3.70 10.42
C LYS A 176 -14.41 -4.75 9.78
N ARG A 177 -13.56 -4.37 8.83
CA ARG A 177 -12.73 -5.32 8.06
C ARG A 177 -11.87 -6.28 8.91
N PHE A 178 -11.52 -5.90 10.13
CA PHE A 178 -10.79 -6.76 11.08
C PHE A 178 -11.64 -7.84 11.75
N THR A 179 -12.96 -7.74 11.76
CA THR A 179 -13.83 -8.61 12.58
C THR A 179 -15.08 -9.11 11.86
N ILE A 180 -15.37 -8.61 10.65
CA ILE A 180 -16.50 -9.08 9.86
C ILE A 180 -16.28 -10.52 9.38
N ASP A 181 -17.32 -11.36 9.51
CA ASP A 181 -17.37 -12.71 8.95
C ASP A 181 -18.16 -12.73 7.65
N CYS A 182 -17.44 -12.88 6.54
CA CYS A 182 -18.01 -13.02 5.21
C CYS A 182 -18.47 -14.46 4.98
N ARG A 183 -19.79 -14.70 4.97
CA ARG A 183 -20.38 -16.02 4.76
C ARG A 183 -20.83 -16.22 3.32
N LEU A 184 -20.29 -17.23 2.65
CA LEU A 184 -20.56 -17.50 1.24
C LEU A 184 -20.38 -18.97 0.86
N SER A 185 -21.09 -19.39 -0.19
CA SER A 185 -21.00 -20.75 -0.73
C SER A 185 -19.62 -21.02 -1.36
N GLN A 186 -19.21 -22.29 -1.41
CA GLN A 186 -17.99 -22.70 -2.10
C GLN A 186 -18.01 -22.32 -3.59
N ARG A 187 -19.18 -22.37 -4.24
CA ARG A 187 -19.32 -21.97 -5.65
C ARG A 187 -18.97 -20.50 -5.84
N THR A 188 -19.61 -19.61 -5.08
CA THR A 188 -19.33 -18.17 -5.13
C THR A 188 -17.86 -17.89 -4.78
N LEU A 189 -17.33 -18.57 -3.77
CA LEU A 189 -15.94 -18.42 -3.38
C LEU A 189 -14.98 -18.75 -4.53
N ARG A 190 -15.20 -19.88 -5.22
CA ARG A 190 -14.31 -20.36 -6.31
C ARG A 190 -14.49 -19.61 -7.63
N GLU A 191 -15.73 -19.31 -8.02
CA GLU A 191 -16.04 -18.70 -9.32
C GLU A 191 -15.79 -17.18 -9.32
N ILE A 192 -15.95 -16.52 -8.16
CA ILE A 192 -15.91 -15.06 -8.04
C ILE A 192 -14.65 -14.62 -7.30
N TYR A 193 -14.57 -14.84 -5.99
CA TYR A 193 -13.55 -14.18 -5.15
C TYR A 193 -12.14 -14.78 -5.27
N LEU A 194 -12.02 -16.09 -5.46
CA LEU A 194 -10.72 -16.75 -5.64
C LEU A 194 -10.24 -16.75 -7.08
N LYS A 195 -11.15 -16.56 -8.04
CA LYS A 195 -10.83 -16.63 -9.48
C LYS A 195 -9.74 -15.64 -9.94
N PRO A 196 -9.73 -14.35 -9.57
CA PRO A 196 -8.66 -13.45 -10.00
C PRO A 196 -7.29 -13.87 -9.44
N PHE A 197 -7.24 -14.35 -8.18
CA PHE A 197 -6.01 -14.90 -7.60
C PHE A 197 -5.55 -16.18 -8.30
N GLU A 198 -6.47 -17.08 -8.63
CA GLU A 198 -6.17 -18.32 -9.36
C GLU A 198 -5.51 -18.01 -10.71
N ILE A 199 -6.10 -17.08 -11.46
CA ILE A 199 -5.61 -16.65 -12.77
C ILE A 199 -4.21 -16.05 -12.61
N ALA A 200 -4.04 -15.09 -11.68
CA ALA A 200 -2.76 -14.44 -11.43
C ALA A 200 -1.67 -15.43 -10.99
N VAL A 201 -1.97 -16.33 -10.05
CA VAL A 201 -1.01 -17.35 -9.60
C VAL A 201 -0.56 -18.23 -10.76
N LYS A 202 -1.51 -18.74 -11.56
CA LYS A 202 -1.20 -19.65 -12.68
C LYS A 202 -0.51 -18.96 -13.85
N LYS A 203 -0.79 -17.68 -14.11
CA LYS A 203 -0.28 -16.97 -15.31
C LYS A 203 0.95 -16.11 -15.06
N SER A 204 1.21 -15.72 -13.81
CA SER A 204 2.24 -14.72 -13.49
C SER A 204 3.16 -15.05 -12.32
N ASP A 205 2.90 -16.13 -11.56
CA ASP A 205 3.69 -16.54 -10.38
C ASP A 205 4.07 -15.36 -9.47
N PRO A 206 3.11 -14.68 -8.81
CA PRO A 206 3.43 -13.58 -7.92
C PRO A 206 4.41 -14.04 -6.83
N TRP A 207 5.37 -13.22 -6.46
CA TRP A 207 6.39 -13.62 -5.48
C TRP A 207 5.84 -13.64 -4.05
N ALA A 208 4.77 -12.87 -3.81
CA ALA A 208 4.06 -12.91 -2.55
C ALA A 208 2.54 -12.76 -2.70
N VAL A 209 1.82 -13.20 -1.68
CA VAL A 209 0.37 -12.99 -1.49
C VAL A 209 0.17 -12.36 -0.11
N MET A 210 -0.67 -11.33 -0.03
CA MET A 210 -1.07 -10.72 1.24
C MET A 210 -2.46 -11.20 1.63
N THR A 211 -2.59 -11.74 2.84
CA THR A 211 -3.89 -12.20 3.37
C THR A 211 -4.81 -11.04 3.71
N SER A 212 -6.13 -11.27 3.69
CA SER A 212 -7.12 -10.28 4.09
C SER A 212 -7.28 -10.18 5.61
N TYR A 213 -7.90 -9.08 6.07
CA TYR A 213 -8.19 -8.87 7.50
C TYR A 213 -9.35 -9.72 8.03
N ASN A 214 -10.37 -9.93 7.20
CA ASN A 214 -11.67 -10.44 7.63
C ASN A 214 -11.69 -11.94 7.91
N LEU A 215 -12.77 -12.40 8.53
CA LEU A 215 -13.11 -13.80 8.59
C LEU A 215 -13.86 -14.20 7.32
N ILE A 216 -13.71 -15.47 6.93
CA ILE A 216 -14.39 -16.08 5.80
C ILE A 216 -14.95 -17.40 6.27
N ASN A 217 -16.28 -17.52 6.32
CA ASN A 217 -16.97 -18.68 6.87
C ASN A 217 -16.44 -19.07 8.27
N GLY A 218 -16.22 -18.08 9.13
CA GLY A 218 -15.87 -18.25 10.55
C GLY A 218 -14.37 -18.32 10.89
N VAL A 219 -13.46 -18.23 9.91
CA VAL A 219 -12.01 -18.30 10.16
C VAL A 219 -11.30 -17.11 9.51
N HIS A 220 -10.36 -16.48 10.23
CA HIS A 220 -9.52 -15.43 9.64
C HIS A 220 -8.65 -15.98 8.50
N ALA A 221 -8.47 -15.16 7.46
CA ALA A 221 -7.72 -15.58 6.28
C ALA A 221 -6.27 -16.00 6.60
N ASP A 222 -5.60 -15.33 7.54
CA ASP A 222 -4.22 -15.64 7.95
C ASP A 222 -4.08 -16.99 8.67
N ALA A 223 -5.16 -17.49 9.28
CA ALA A 223 -5.21 -18.76 10.01
C ALA A 223 -5.93 -19.88 9.26
N SER A 224 -6.31 -19.67 7.99
CA SER A 224 -7.12 -20.64 7.26
C SER A 224 -6.26 -21.63 6.47
N GLU A 225 -6.19 -22.87 6.96
CA GLU A 225 -5.57 -24.00 6.23
C GLU A 225 -6.25 -24.25 4.88
N PHE A 226 -7.56 -24.00 4.78
CA PHE A 226 -8.27 -24.11 3.50
C PHE A 226 -7.70 -23.15 2.47
N PHE A 227 -7.57 -21.86 2.79
CA PHE A 227 -7.09 -20.86 1.84
C PHE A 227 -5.60 -21.02 1.56
N ILE A 228 -4.78 -21.05 2.61
CA ILE A 228 -3.33 -21.00 2.43
C ILE A 228 -2.79 -22.37 2.05
N THR A 229 -3.02 -23.40 2.86
CA THR A 229 -2.43 -24.73 2.58
C THR A 229 -3.13 -25.41 1.41
N LYS A 230 -4.44 -25.67 1.51
CA LYS A 230 -5.16 -26.46 0.51
C LYS A 230 -5.26 -25.75 -0.83
N VAL A 231 -5.85 -24.55 -0.89
CA VAL A 231 -6.07 -23.86 -2.18
C VAL A 231 -4.75 -23.34 -2.75
N LEU A 232 -4.05 -22.49 -2.00
CA LEU A 232 -2.91 -21.77 -2.54
C LEU A 232 -1.69 -22.69 -2.73
N ARG A 233 -1.28 -23.46 -1.70
CA ARG A 233 -0.10 -24.33 -1.79
C ARG A 233 -0.35 -25.67 -2.50
N GLU A 234 -1.44 -26.37 -2.20
CA GLU A 234 -1.66 -27.72 -2.72
C GLU A 234 -2.37 -27.73 -4.07
N GLU A 235 -3.45 -26.99 -4.26
CA GLU A 235 -4.21 -27.00 -5.52
C GLU A 235 -3.52 -26.14 -6.60
N TRP A 236 -3.14 -24.90 -6.26
CA TRP A 236 -2.54 -23.97 -7.22
C TRP A 236 -1.01 -24.04 -7.28
N LYS A 237 -0.39 -24.81 -6.38
CA LYS A 237 1.07 -25.01 -6.33
C LYS A 237 1.88 -23.73 -6.12
N PHE A 238 1.27 -22.69 -5.52
CA PHE A 238 1.90 -21.39 -5.28
C PHE A 238 3.21 -21.53 -4.47
N PRO A 239 4.35 -21.08 -5.02
CA PRO A 239 5.64 -21.24 -4.37
C PRO A 239 6.04 -20.06 -3.47
N GLY A 240 5.44 -18.87 -3.65
CA GLY A 240 5.90 -17.60 -3.06
C GLY A 240 5.70 -17.45 -1.55
N MET A 241 5.90 -16.26 -1.01
CA MET A 241 5.67 -15.95 0.41
C MET A 241 4.20 -15.58 0.67
N VAL A 242 3.64 -15.94 1.83
CA VAL A 242 2.35 -15.41 2.30
C VAL A 242 2.58 -14.49 3.50
N MET A 243 2.15 -13.24 3.40
CA MET A 243 2.27 -12.24 4.47
C MET A 243 0.91 -11.75 4.96
N SER A 244 0.86 -11.14 6.14
CA SER A 244 -0.35 -10.47 6.61
C SER A 244 -0.52 -9.13 5.93
N ASP A 245 -1.78 -8.68 5.84
CA ASP A 245 -2.02 -7.24 5.83
C ASP A 245 -1.58 -6.64 7.20
N TRP A 246 -1.43 -5.32 7.28
CA TRP A 246 -0.83 -4.63 8.41
C TRP A 246 -1.67 -4.75 9.69
N GLY A 247 -1.18 -5.51 10.67
CA GLY A 247 -1.91 -5.85 11.90
C GLY A 247 -2.95 -6.96 11.70
N GLY A 248 -2.94 -7.64 10.55
CA GLY A 248 -3.87 -8.71 10.18
C GLY A 248 -3.45 -10.11 10.61
N THR A 249 -2.50 -10.26 11.55
CA THR A 249 -2.16 -11.56 12.13
C THR A 249 -2.99 -11.80 13.39
N ASN A 250 -3.82 -12.84 13.39
CA ASN A 250 -4.83 -13.04 14.44
C ASN A 250 -4.42 -14.09 15.48
N SER A 251 -3.51 -15.00 15.12
CA SER A 251 -3.07 -16.09 16.00
C SER A 251 -1.56 -16.33 15.92
N THR A 252 -1.01 -17.05 16.91
CA THR A 252 0.41 -17.44 16.89
C THR A 252 0.58 -18.79 16.20
N ALA A 253 -0.01 -19.86 16.73
CA ALA A 253 0.23 -21.22 16.25
C ALA A 253 -0.59 -21.53 14.98
N GLU A 254 -1.88 -21.19 14.98
CA GLU A 254 -2.81 -21.54 13.90
C GLU A 254 -2.39 -20.91 12.57
N SER A 255 -1.99 -19.63 12.56
CA SER A 255 -1.51 -18.95 11.36
C SER A 255 -0.20 -19.56 10.84
N LEU A 256 0.76 -19.86 11.72
CA LEU A 256 2.04 -20.48 11.32
C LEU A 256 1.84 -21.89 10.76
N ASN A 257 0.94 -22.68 11.37
CA ASN A 257 0.58 -24.02 10.90
C ASN A 257 -0.18 -23.97 9.57
N ALA A 258 -1.05 -22.98 9.37
CA ALA A 258 -1.78 -22.77 8.11
C ALA A 258 -0.87 -22.38 6.94
N GLY A 259 0.37 -21.96 7.20
CA GLY A 259 1.36 -21.58 6.17
C GLY A 259 1.54 -20.07 5.98
N HIS A 260 1.12 -19.26 6.95
CA HIS A 260 1.31 -17.82 6.96
C HIS A 260 2.76 -17.46 7.33
N ASP A 261 3.55 -16.94 6.38
CA ASP A 261 5.01 -16.87 6.47
C ASP A 261 5.57 -15.60 7.13
N LEU A 262 4.90 -14.44 7.03
CA LEU A 262 5.38 -13.16 7.58
C LEU A 262 4.27 -12.31 8.25
N GLU A 263 4.46 -11.87 9.50
CA GLU A 263 3.61 -10.85 10.15
C GLU A 263 4.14 -9.45 9.83
N MET A 264 3.26 -8.56 9.38
CA MET A 264 3.54 -7.15 9.18
C MET A 264 2.52 -6.28 9.94
N PRO A 265 2.90 -5.08 10.42
CA PRO A 265 4.27 -4.55 10.52
C PRO A 265 5.03 -5.11 11.73
N GLY A 266 6.29 -4.68 11.89
CA GLY A 266 6.98 -4.69 13.17
C GLY A 266 6.64 -3.47 14.04
N PRO A 267 6.86 -3.54 15.38
CA PRO A 267 7.26 -4.73 16.12
C PRO A 267 6.13 -5.79 16.19
N PRO A 268 6.47 -7.09 16.28
CA PRO A 268 5.48 -8.16 16.22
C PRO A 268 4.53 -8.16 17.41
N ASN A 269 3.25 -8.45 17.17
CA ASN A 269 2.29 -8.74 18.22
C ASN A 269 2.15 -10.26 18.42
N LYS A 270 1.92 -11.03 17.35
CA LYS A 270 1.64 -12.47 17.46
C LYS A 270 2.89 -13.34 17.40
N ARG A 271 3.97 -12.83 16.79
CA ARG A 271 5.23 -13.56 16.60
C ARG A 271 6.37 -13.07 17.51
N THR A 272 6.03 -12.69 18.75
CA THR A 272 7.04 -12.45 19.79
C THR A 272 7.72 -13.75 20.19
N PHE A 273 9.00 -13.69 20.60
CA PHE A 273 9.74 -14.86 21.08
C PHE A 273 9.04 -15.60 22.21
N GLU A 274 8.44 -14.87 23.15
CA GLU A 274 7.68 -15.44 24.27
C GLU A 274 6.49 -16.29 23.80
N LYS A 275 5.58 -15.70 23.00
CA LYS A 275 4.41 -16.40 22.48
C LYS A 275 4.77 -17.64 21.64
N ILE A 276 5.79 -17.55 20.81
CA ILE A 276 6.23 -18.71 19.99
C ILE A 276 6.86 -19.79 20.87
N SER A 277 7.72 -19.42 21.82
CA SER A 277 8.34 -20.38 22.74
C SER A 277 7.30 -21.09 23.61
N ALA A 278 6.27 -20.36 24.07
CA ALA A 278 5.13 -20.94 24.78
C ALA A 278 4.36 -21.93 23.89
N ALA A 279 4.03 -21.56 22.65
CA ALA A 279 3.32 -22.43 21.72
C ALA A 279 4.09 -23.73 21.39
N ILE A 280 5.43 -23.67 21.29
CA ILE A 280 6.28 -24.85 21.11
C ILE A 280 6.25 -25.73 22.35
N LYS A 281 6.42 -25.14 23.54
CA LYS A 281 6.40 -25.86 24.82
C LYS A 281 5.05 -26.56 25.06
N GLU A 282 3.95 -25.94 24.62
CA GLU A 282 2.60 -26.49 24.69
C GLU A 282 2.30 -27.53 23.59
N GLY A 283 3.23 -27.78 22.66
CA GLY A 283 3.04 -28.73 21.55
C GLY A 283 2.08 -28.25 20.46
N LYS A 284 1.69 -26.97 20.46
CA LYS A 284 0.82 -26.37 19.43
C LYS A 284 1.57 -25.99 18.15
N LEU A 285 2.90 -25.91 18.24
CA LEU A 285 3.78 -25.50 17.16
C LEU A 285 5.07 -26.30 17.20
N THR A 286 5.68 -26.56 16.05
CA THR A 286 6.98 -27.23 15.96
C THR A 286 8.03 -26.28 15.38
N GLU A 287 9.31 -26.50 15.73
CA GLU A 287 10.41 -25.78 15.08
C GLU A 287 10.48 -26.06 13.58
N GLU A 288 10.07 -27.25 13.13
CA GLU A 288 10.01 -27.58 11.70
C GLU A 288 8.99 -26.69 10.97
N THR A 289 7.86 -26.37 11.60
CA THR A 289 6.91 -25.39 11.04
C THR A 289 7.59 -24.04 10.88
N LEU A 290 8.34 -23.57 11.89
CA LEU A 290 9.08 -22.30 11.80
C LEU A 290 10.11 -22.31 10.67
N ASP A 291 10.88 -23.39 10.54
CA ASP A 291 11.90 -23.54 9.50
C ASP A 291 11.31 -23.41 8.11
N LYS A 292 10.12 -24.00 7.88
CA LYS A 292 9.41 -23.88 6.61
C LYS A 292 8.94 -22.45 6.33
N ARG A 293 8.53 -21.68 7.35
CA ARG A 293 8.12 -20.27 7.20
C ARG A 293 9.33 -19.36 6.95
N VAL A 294 10.41 -19.55 7.70
CA VAL A 294 11.68 -18.81 7.50
C VAL A 294 12.21 -19.06 6.09
N LEU A 295 12.16 -20.30 5.61
CA LEU A 295 12.60 -20.64 4.25
C LEU A 295 11.85 -19.82 3.18
N LYS A 296 10.54 -19.57 3.34
CA LYS A 296 9.78 -18.72 2.42
C LYS A 296 10.24 -17.27 2.41
N ASN A 297 10.64 -16.74 3.55
CA ASN A 297 11.20 -15.40 3.63
C ASN A 297 12.58 -15.34 2.95
N LEU A 298 13.42 -16.36 3.14
CA LEU A 298 14.73 -16.45 2.48
C LEU A 298 14.63 -16.68 0.96
N GLU A 299 13.66 -17.47 0.50
CA GLU A 299 13.39 -17.66 -0.94
C GLU A 299 13.03 -16.33 -1.61
N LEU A 300 12.26 -15.46 -0.94
CA LEU A 300 11.96 -14.12 -1.45
C LEU A 300 13.22 -13.25 -1.53
N LEU A 301 14.11 -13.31 -0.53
CA LEU A 301 15.40 -12.60 -0.57
C LEU A 301 16.25 -13.03 -1.77
N VAL A 302 16.25 -14.33 -2.11
CA VAL A 302 16.93 -14.84 -3.30
C VAL A 302 16.29 -14.30 -4.58
N ARG A 303 14.95 -14.31 -4.70
CA ARG A 303 14.25 -13.77 -5.89
C ARG A 303 14.53 -12.28 -6.08
N CYS A 304 14.63 -11.53 -5.00
CA CYS A 304 14.94 -10.10 -4.99
C CYS A 304 16.45 -9.78 -5.08
N ASP A 305 17.30 -10.79 -5.28
CA ASP A 305 18.76 -10.69 -5.36
C ASP A 305 19.44 -9.98 -4.17
N LYS A 306 18.83 -10.10 -2.98
CA LYS A 306 19.26 -9.38 -1.78
C LYS A 306 20.56 -9.92 -1.19
N PHE A 307 20.93 -11.17 -1.45
CA PHE A 307 22.22 -11.69 -0.99
C PHE A 307 23.40 -11.11 -1.76
N ALA A 308 23.22 -10.75 -3.04
CA ALA A 308 24.22 -10.04 -3.83
C ALA A 308 24.20 -8.53 -3.57
N HIS A 309 22.99 -7.97 -3.37
CA HIS A 309 22.76 -6.54 -3.12
C HIS A 309 22.05 -6.32 -1.77
N PRO A 310 22.74 -6.49 -0.64
CA PRO A 310 22.13 -6.47 0.70
C PRO A 310 21.63 -5.09 1.15
N GLU A 311 22.21 -4.01 0.62
CA GLU A 311 21.92 -2.63 1.00
C GLU A 311 20.47 -2.22 0.70
N VAL A 312 19.93 -1.30 1.51
CA VAL A 312 18.68 -0.60 1.23
C VAL A 312 19.06 0.81 0.81
N PRO A 313 19.00 1.14 -0.49
CA PRO A 313 19.33 2.48 -0.97
C PRO A 313 18.42 3.55 -0.36
N GLU A 314 18.94 4.77 -0.25
CA GLU A 314 18.13 5.93 0.10
C GLU A 314 17.00 6.16 -0.91
N GLU A 315 15.87 6.64 -0.42
CA GLU A 315 14.74 6.97 -1.28
C GLU A 315 15.04 8.21 -2.11
N LYS A 316 14.77 8.12 -3.42
CA LYS A 316 14.91 9.23 -4.36
C LYS A 316 13.69 9.38 -5.25
N ALA A 317 13.53 10.57 -5.80
CA ALA A 317 12.50 10.86 -6.79
C ALA A 317 13.01 10.43 -8.18
N GLY A 318 12.18 9.74 -8.96
CA GLY A 318 12.49 9.30 -10.31
C GLY A 318 11.50 9.86 -11.34
N ASP A 319 11.47 11.18 -11.54
CA ASP A 319 10.55 11.79 -12.51
C ASP A 319 11.03 11.57 -13.96
N LEU A 320 10.61 10.44 -14.55
CA LEU A 320 10.98 10.05 -15.91
C LEU A 320 9.97 10.58 -16.95
N PRO A 321 10.41 11.17 -18.07
CA PRO A 321 9.53 11.56 -19.18
C PRO A 321 8.63 10.41 -19.67
N GLU A 322 9.16 9.19 -19.70
CA GLU A 322 8.45 7.99 -20.15
C GLU A 322 7.32 7.61 -19.17
N HIS A 323 7.54 7.77 -17.86
CA HIS A 323 6.50 7.57 -16.85
C HIS A 323 5.38 8.61 -17.02
N ARG A 324 5.72 9.89 -17.24
CA ARG A 324 4.73 10.95 -17.48
C ARG A 324 3.90 10.68 -18.73
N ALA A 325 4.54 10.26 -19.82
CA ALA A 325 3.85 9.89 -21.06
C ALA A 325 2.90 8.70 -20.83
N LEU A 326 3.36 7.67 -20.12
CA LEU A 326 2.56 6.48 -19.81
C LEU A 326 1.38 6.80 -18.88
N ILE A 327 1.55 7.67 -17.88
CA ILE A 327 0.46 8.14 -17.01
C ILE A 327 -0.60 8.86 -17.84
N ARG A 328 -0.18 9.73 -18.77
CA ARG A 328 -1.09 10.45 -19.66
C ARG A 328 -1.85 9.51 -20.60
N GLU A 329 -1.15 8.55 -21.21
CA GLU A 329 -1.75 7.50 -22.04
C GLU A 329 -2.77 6.69 -21.24
N ALA A 330 -2.36 6.15 -20.08
CA ALA A 330 -3.22 5.33 -19.25
C ALA A 330 -4.45 6.08 -18.73
N GLY A 331 -4.29 7.37 -18.41
CA GLY A 331 -5.41 8.23 -18.03
C GLY A 331 -6.40 8.41 -19.18
N ALA A 332 -5.93 8.58 -20.41
CA ALA A 332 -6.78 8.71 -21.59
C ALA A 332 -7.48 7.38 -21.95
N GLU A 333 -6.75 6.27 -21.98
CA GLU A 333 -7.28 4.94 -22.30
C GLU A 333 -8.24 4.40 -21.22
N GLY A 334 -8.12 4.87 -19.98
CA GLY A 334 -9.02 4.52 -18.89
C GLY A 334 -10.29 5.37 -18.78
N MET A 335 -10.42 6.44 -19.55
CA MET A 335 -11.62 7.29 -19.53
C MET A 335 -12.77 6.66 -20.32
N VAL A 336 -13.95 6.57 -19.70
CA VAL A 336 -15.16 6.02 -20.32
C VAL A 336 -16.14 7.14 -20.68
N LEU A 337 -16.44 7.31 -21.97
CA LEU A 337 -17.48 8.22 -22.44
C LEU A 337 -18.86 7.59 -22.25
N LEU A 338 -19.55 7.93 -21.17
CA LEU A 338 -20.87 7.36 -20.85
C LEU A 338 -22.01 7.99 -21.67
N LYS A 339 -21.91 9.29 -21.96
CA LYS A 339 -22.98 10.04 -22.64
C LYS A 339 -22.39 11.18 -23.47
N ASN A 340 -22.82 11.29 -24.73
CA ASN A 340 -22.49 12.41 -25.61
C ASN A 340 -23.67 12.72 -26.52
N GLU A 341 -24.51 13.66 -26.11
CA GLU A 341 -25.66 14.15 -26.89
C GLU A 341 -25.29 15.45 -27.61
N ASN A 342 -25.97 15.74 -28.72
CA ASN A 342 -25.83 17.01 -29.47
C ASN A 342 -24.40 17.33 -29.93
N ASN A 343 -23.54 16.31 -30.06
CA ASN A 343 -22.13 16.46 -30.43
C ASN A 343 -21.38 17.49 -29.54
N ILE A 344 -21.66 17.48 -28.23
CA ILE A 344 -20.95 18.33 -27.27
C ILE A 344 -19.46 18.01 -27.25
N LEU A 345 -19.11 16.72 -27.34
CA LEU A 345 -17.74 16.25 -27.51
C LEU A 345 -17.49 15.73 -28.93
N PRO A 346 -16.26 15.92 -29.48
CA PRO A 346 -15.12 16.61 -28.86
C PRO A 346 -15.30 18.13 -28.82
N ILE A 347 -14.72 18.77 -27.80
CA ILE A 347 -14.68 20.23 -27.69
C ILE A 347 -13.97 20.81 -28.92
N GLN A 348 -14.56 21.83 -29.54
CA GLN A 348 -13.99 22.52 -30.70
C GLN A 348 -13.55 23.93 -30.30
N PRO A 349 -12.26 24.14 -29.91
CA PRO A 349 -11.80 25.42 -29.36
C PRO A 349 -12.03 26.61 -30.29
N THR A 350 -11.95 26.38 -31.61
CA THR A 350 -12.18 27.41 -32.64
C THR A 350 -13.60 27.96 -32.66
N LYS A 351 -14.56 27.27 -32.04
CA LYS A 351 -15.98 27.69 -31.96
C LYS A 351 -16.35 28.28 -30.60
N LEU A 352 -15.43 28.33 -29.64
CA LEU A 352 -15.71 28.75 -28.28
C LEU A 352 -14.97 30.05 -27.95
N LYS A 353 -15.65 30.96 -27.27
CA LYS A 353 -15.02 32.16 -26.68
C LYS A 353 -14.56 31.92 -25.25
N SER A 354 -15.28 31.09 -24.51
CA SER A 354 -14.99 30.80 -23.10
C SER A 354 -15.55 29.45 -22.66
N ILE A 355 -14.94 28.87 -21.62
CA ILE A 355 -15.42 27.67 -20.92
C ILE A 355 -15.54 28.01 -19.43
N ALA A 356 -16.67 27.65 -18.82
CA ALA A 356 -16.85 27.70 -17.38
C ALA A 356 -16.57 26.31 -16.79
N MET A 357 -15.58 26.24 -15.89
CA MET A 357 -15.21 25.05 -15.14
C MET A 357 -15.74 25.17 -13.72
N LEU A 358 -16.47 24.16 -13.25
CA LEU A 358 -17.17 24.19 -11.97
C LEU A 358 -16.69 23.07 -11.04
N GLY A 359 -16.94 23.22 -9.74
CA GLY A 359 -16.69 22.17 -8.76
C GLY A 359 -15.20 21.91 -8.57
N LEU A 360 -14.79 20.64 -8.67
CA LEU A 360 -13.44 20.17 -8.36
C LEU A 360 -12.40 20.45 -9.47
N ALA A 361 -12.67 21.35 -10.41
CA ALA A 361 -11.79 21.62 -11.55
C ALA A 361 -10.36 22.02 -11.16
N LYS A 362 -10.20 22.70 -10.01
CA LYS A 362 -8.90 23.11 -9.44
C LYS A 362 -8.38 22.18 -8.33
N GLU A 363 -8.99 21.01 -8.16
CA GLU A 363 -8.55 20.02 -7.17
C GLU A 363 -7.81 18.89 -7.85
N PHE A 364 -6.70 18.44 -7.25
CA PHE A 364 -5.96 17.28 -7.74
C PHE A 364 -6.61 15.99 -7.23
N LEU A 365 -7.14 15.19 -8.16
CA LEU A 365 -7.86 13.94 -7.89
C LEU A 365 -7.16 12.71 -8.50
N GLY A 366 -5.83 12.64 -8.40
CA GLY A 366 -5.03 11.61 -9.07
C GLY A 366 -5.09 10.21 -8.45
N HIS A 367 -5.58 10.05 -7.22
CA HIS A 367 -5.69 8.77 -6.53
C HIS A 367 -6.79 8.79 -5.46
N GLY A 368 -7.22 7.60 -5.01
CA GLY A 368 -8.07 7.45 -3.82
C GLY A 368 -7.29 7.53 -2.50
N GLY A 369 -7.98 7.38 -1.37
CA GLY A 369 -7.35 7.50 -0.04
C GLY A 369 -6.57 6.26 0.41
N GLY A 370 -6.01 6.31 1.62
CA GLY A 370 -5.41 5.15 2.30
C GLY A 370 -4.04 4.74 1.76
N SER A 371 -3.75 3.44 1.81
CA SER A 371 -2.45 2.85 1.45
C SER A 371 -2.10 2.96 -0.04
N ALA A 372 -3.04 3.31 -0.92
CA ALA A 372 -2.76 3.57 -2.34
C ALA A 372 -2.36 5.03 -2.62
N ALA A 373 -2.46 5.92 -1.63
CA ALA A 373 -2.06 7.30 -1.81
C ALA A 373 -0.52 7.42 -1.93
N VAL A 374 -0.06 8.30 -2.82
CA VAL A 374 1.35 8.60 -3.04
C VAL A 374 1.59 10.10 -3.06
N ASN A 375 2.77 10.55 -2.66
CA ASN A 375 3.17 11.93 -2.89
C ASN A 375 3.54 12.10 -4.38
N ALA A 376 2.58 12.48 -5.23
CA ALA A 376 2.80 12.55 -6.67
C ALA A 376 3.87 13.59 -7.06
N HIS A 377 4.72 13.28 -8.05
CA HIS A 377 5.66 14.25 -8.65
C HIS A 377 4.95 15.52 -9.14
N HIS A 378 3.80 15.32 -9.79
CA HIS A 378 3.02 16.38 -10.42
C HIS A 378 1.56 16.26 -9.97
N LYS A 379 0.92 17.41 -9.71
CA LYS A 379 -0.48 17.51 -9.28
C LYS A 379 -1.28 18.34 -10.28
N ILE A 380 -1.37 17.86 -11.52
CA ILE A 380 -2.05 18.56 -12.61
C ILE A 380 -3.56 18.47 -12.39
N THR A 381 -4.24 19.61 -12.28
CA THR A 381 -5.70 19.69 -12.15
C THR A 381 -6.36 19.73 -13.53
N ALA A 382 -7.68 19.50 -13.59
CA ALA A 382 -8.41 19.65 -14.85
C ALA A 382 -8.29 21.09 -15.39
N TYR A 383 -8.31 22.09 -14.51
CA TYR A 383 -8.12 23.49 -14.87
C TYR A 383 -6.74 23.72 -15.52
N ASP A 384 -5.67 23.21 -14.92
CA ASP A 384 -4.30 23.35 -15.44
C ASP A 384 -4.18 22.72 -16.83
N ALA A 385 -4.72 21.50 -17.00
CA ALA A 385 -4.66 20.77 -18.27
C ALA A 385 -5.43 21.49 -19.40
N PHE A 386 -6.60 22.07 -19.09
CA PHE A 386 -7.36 22.88 -20.05
C PHE A 386 -6.62 24.17 -20.39
N GLN A 387 -6.02 24.83 -19.40
CA GLN A 387 -5.26 26.06 -19.60
C GLN A 387 -4.03 25.81 -20.49
N GLU A 388 -3.29 24.72 -20.25
CA GLU A 388 -2.15 24.30 -21.06
C GLU A 388 -2.57 23.99 -22.51
N THR A 389 -3.68 23.28 -22.69
CA THR A 389 -4.14 22.82 -24.01
C THR A 389 -4.75 23.94 -24.86
N LEU A 390 -5.54 24.82 -24.25
CA LEU A 390 -6.30 25.85 -24.96
C LEU A 390 -5.54 27.18 -25.05
N GLY A 391 -4.62 27.44 -24.13
CA GLY A 391 -3.93 28.72 -23.99
C GLY A 391 -4.91 29.89 -23.89
N ASP A 392 -4.55 31.02 -24.49
CA ASP A 392 -5.39 32.23 -24.47
C ASP A 392 -6.50 32.25 -25.54
N LYS A 393 -6.64 31.16 -26.31
CA LYS A 393 -7.64 31.07 -27.40
C LYS A 393 -9.08 31.01 -26.86
N VAL A 394 -9.25 30.47 -25.65
CA VAL A 394 -10.55 30.29 -25.00
C VAL A 394 -10.43 30.74 -23.54
N SER A 395 -11.23 31.72 -23.13
CA SER A 395 -11.20 32.21 -21.75
C SER A 395 -11.73 31.15 -20.78
N LEU A 396 -10.90 30.72 -19.83
CA LEU A 396 -11.33 29.83 -18.75
C LEU A 396 -11.87 30.65 -17.57
N LYS A 397 -13.05 30.27 -17.09
CA LYS A 397 -13.67 30.81 -15.87
C LYS A 397 -13.87 29.69 -14.89
N TYR A 398 -13.67 29.98 -13.61
CA TYR A 398 -13.83 29.00 -12.54
C TYR A 398 -14.81 29.48 -11.48
N SER A 399 -15.60 28.55 -10.95
CA SER A 399 -16.32 28.71 -9.69
C SER A 399 -16.38 27.38 -8.95
N GLU A 400 -16.12 27.38 -7.64
CA GLU A 400 -16.26 26.17 -6.81
C GLU A 400 -17.70 25.63 -6.84
N GLY A 401 -18.69 26.52 -7.00
CA GLY A 401 -20.10 26.14 -6.93
C GLY A 401 -20.50 25.76 -5.51
N ALA A 402 -20.50 24.46 -5.20
CA ALA A 402 -20.93 23.93 -3.90
C ALA A 402 -19.79 23.15 -3.21
N ARG A 403 -19.67 23.33 -1.89
CA ARG A 403 -18.74 22.57 -1.06
C ARG A 403 -19.27 21.16 -0.84
N ILE A 404 -18.45 20.16 -1.18
CA ILE A 404 -18.82 18.73 -1.10
C ILE A 404 -17.88 17.90 -0.22
N LEU A 405 -16.88 18.54 0.41
CA LEU A 405 -15.95 17.85 1.29
C LEU A 405 -16.64 17.48 2.61
N ARG A 406 -16.53 16.21 3.00
CA ARG A 406 -17.06 15.70 4.28
C ARG A 406 -16.43 16.41 5.49
N ASN A 407 -15.13 16.72 5.39
CA ASN A 407 -14.35 17.40 6.43
C ASN A 407 -13.74 18.68 5.83
N LEU A 408 -13.52 19.70 6.66
CA LEU A 408 -12.71 20.85 6.24
C LEU A 408 -11.27 20.40 5.97
N LYS A 409 -10.62 21.07 5.01
CA LYS A 409 -9.20 20.83 4.72
C LYS A 409 -8.36 21.22 5.95
N PRO A 410 -7.21 20.55 6.19
CA PRO A 410 -6.24 21.03 7.15
C PRO A 410 -5.90 22.49 6.89
N LEU A 411 -5.84 23.29 7.94
CA LEU A 411 -5.49 24.69 7.86
C LEU A 411 -4.03 24.80 7.43
N SER A 412 -3.75 25.52 6.34
CA SER A 412 -2.41 25.70 5.78
C SER A 412 -2.16 27.11 5.24
N GLU A 413 -3.21 27.89 5.05
CA GLU A 413 -3.13 29.26 4.52
C GLU A 413 -3.35 30.29 5.62
N ASN A 414 -2.67 31.43 5.48
CA ASN A 414 -2.72 32.54 6.44
C ASN A 414 -2.36 32.12 7.87
N VAL A 415 -1.45 31.15 7.99
CA VAL A 415 -0.91 30.67 9.26
C VAL A 415 0.58 30.91 9.29
N THR A 416 1.07 31.40 10.43
CA THR A 416 2.50 31.55 10.71
C THR A 416 2.86 30.81 11.99
N ASP A 417 4.02 30.16 11.97
CA ASP A 417 4.60 29.48 13.12
C ASP A 417 5.13 30.50 14.15
N ASP A 418 5.69 30.01 15.26
CA ASP A 418 6.21 30.85 16.35
C ASP A 418 7.41 31.73 15.93
N GLU A 419 8.05 31.44 14.79
CA GLU A 419 9.13 32.22 14.20
C GLU A 419 8.65 33.17 13.08
N GLY A 420 7.33 33.21 12.82
CA GLY A 420 6.74 34.03 11.76
C GLY A 420 6.84 33.42 10.35
N LYS A 421 7.30 32.18 10.21
CA LYS A 421 7.36 31.47 8.93
C LYS A 421 6.00 30.85 8.59
N PRO A 422 5.63 30.71 7.31
CA PRO A 422 4.38 30.02 6.95
C PRO A 422 4.29 28.63 7.57
N GLY A 423 3.14 28.29 8.16
CA GLY A 423 2.86 26.97 8.73
C GLY A 423 2.66 26.96 10.25
N PHE A 424 3.06 25.85 10.88
CA PHE A 424 2.89 25.52 12.29
C PHE A 424 4.22 25.13 12.92
N THR A 425 4.48 25.57 14.16
CA THR A 425 5.53 25.02 15.00
C THR A 425 5.05 23.68 15.56
N CYS A 426 5.79 22.62 15.24
CA CYS A 426 5.53 21.25 15.67
C CYS A 426 6.56 20.85 16.72
N ARG A 427 6.08 20.54 17.93
CA ARG A 427 6.89 20.07 19.06
C ARG A 427 6.57 18.61 19.32
N LEU A 428 7.54 17.72 19.09
CA LEU A 428 7.40 16.28 19.31
C LEU A 428 8.09 15.89 20.61
N TYR A 429 7.34 15.30 21.54
CA TYR A 429 7.83 14.77 22.80
C TYR A 429 7.91 13.26 22.70
N THR A 430 9.06 12.69 23.02
CA THR A 430 9.32 11.25 22.97
C THR A 430 9.52 10.70 24.38
N ASP A 431 9.40 9.39 24.55
CA ASP A 431 9.59 8.76 25.86
C ASP A 431 10.99 8.98 26.45
N ASP A 432 11.99 9.14 25.58
CA ASP A 432 13.40 9.27 25.97
C ASP A 432 13.84 10.70 26.33
N SER A 433 12.98 11.72 26.15
CA SER A 433 13.36 13.12 26.36
C SER A 433 12.17 14.04 26.64
N ASP A 434 12.29 14.87 27.68
CA ASP A 434 11.34 15.96 27.95
C ASP A 434 11.58 17.21 27.08
N THR A 435 12.75 17.32 26.44
CA THR A 435 13.02 18.37 25.44
C THR A 435 12.38 17.96 24.11
N PRO A 436 11.48 18.79 23.54
CA PRO A 436 10.82 18.43 22.29
C PRO A 436 11.74 18.60 21.08
N ILE A 437 11.57 17.74 20.09
CA ILE A 437 12.08 17.97 18.74
C ILE A 437 11.16 19.00 18.07
N VAL A 438 11.72 20.16 17.71
CA VAL A 438 10.96 21.27 17.11
C VAL A 438 11.16 21.28 15.60
N SER A 439 10.08 21.40 14.84
CA SER A 439 10.09 21.53 13.39
C SER A 439 8.96 22.43 12.88
N ASN A 440 9.08 22.93 11.65
CA ASN A 440 7.99 23.61 10.95
C ASN A 440 7.16 22.59 10.15
N GLN A 441 5.83 22.73 10.19
CA GLN A 441 4.88 21.93 9.41
C GLN A 441 4.01 22.84 8.55
N SER A 442 3.75 22.44 7.31
CA SER A 442 3.01 23.27 6.36
C SER A 442 1.49 23.33 6.60
N ALA A 443 0.94 22.43 7.43
CA ALA A 443 -0.51 22.36 7.66
C ALA A 443 -0.85 21.76 9.03
N SER A 444 -2.09 21.99 9.48
CA SER A 444 -2.65 21.50 10.75
C SER A 444 -3.00 20.00 10.75
N ALA A 445 -2.08 19.14 10.29
CA ALA A 445 -2.33 17.70 10.20
C ALA A 445 -1.08 16.87 10.48
N PHE A 446 -1.19 15.96 11.44
CA PHE A 446 -0.12 15.11 11.93
C PHE A 446 -0.54 13.63 11.95
N MET A 447 0.40 12.72 11.69
CA MET A 447 0.16 11.27 11.71
C MET A 447 1.13 10.61 12.69
N SER A 448 0.62 9.98 13.74
CA SER A 448 1.43 9.38 14.81
C SER A 448 1.90 7.96 14.51
N ILE A 449 1.26 7.24 13.58
CA ILE A 449 1.50 5.81 13.33
C ILE A 449 2.95 5.49 12.92
N GLU A 450 3.70 6.49 12.44
CA GLU A 450 5.10 6.36 12.01
C GLU A 450 6.11 6.54 13.15
N ARG A 451 5.65 6.87 14.36
CA ARG A 451 6.52 7.27 15.48
C ARG A 451 6.15 6.48 16.73
N PRO A 452 6.62 5.23 16.87
CA PRO A 452 6.23 4.36 17.98
C PRO A 452 6.68 4.87 19.36
N THR A 453 7.70 5.75 19.43
CA THR A 453 8.20 6.36 20.67
C THR A 453 7.58 7.73 20.97
N LEU A 454 6.56 8.15 20.23
CA LEU A 454 5.94 9.47 20.39
C LEU A 454 4.97 9.47 21.59
N LYS A 455 5.31 10.27 22.60
CA LYS A 455 4.49 10.51 23.79
C LYS A 455 3.38 11.54 23.53
N SER A 456 3.75 12.67 22.94
CA SER A 456 2.79 13.74 22.60
C SER A 456 3.32 14.64 21.50
N VAL A 457 2.41 15.33 20.81
CA VAL A 457 2.73 16.37 19.81
C VAL A 457 1.96 17.64 20.13
N THR A 458 2.60 18.79 19.94
CA THR A 458 1.93 20.10 19.95
C THR A 458 2.14 20.77 18.59
N LEU A 459 1.06 21.26 17.98
CA LEU A 459 1.08 22.12 16.81
C LEU A 459 0.60 23.51 17.22
N THR A 460 1.42 24.53 17.02
CA THR A 460 1.11 25.93 17.35
C THR A 460 1.25 26.80 16.10
N ALA A 461 0.31 27.71 15.88
CA ALA A 461 0.40 28.74 14.84
C ALA A 461 -0.47 29.95 15.19
N THR A 462 -0.15 31.09 14.58
CA THR A 462 -1.02 32.25 14.51
C THR A 462 -1.79 32.20 13.18
N PHE A 463 -3.11 32.15 13.25
CA PHE A 463 -3.99 32.24 12.07
C PHE A 463 -4.51 33.67 11.90
N LYS A 464 -4.38 34.23 10.69
CA LYS A 464 -4.88 35.56 10.33
C LYS A 464 -6.02 35.45 9.29
N PRO A 465 -7.30 35.56 9.69
CA PRO A 465 -8.40 35.54 8.75
C PRO A 465 -8.27 36.64 7.68
N THR A 466 -8.64 36.32 6.43
CA THR A 466 -8.67 37.28 5.32
C THR A 466 -9.99 38.04 5.23
N THR A 467 -11.02 37.58 5.95
CA THR A 467 -12.35 38.19 5.99
C THR A 467 -12.89 38.26 7.42
N SER A 468 -13.65 39.33 7.69
CA SER A 468 -14.44 39.44 8.92
C SER A 468 -15.69 38.56 8.84
N GLY A 469 -16.10 37.98 9.96
CA GLY A 469 -17.33 37.18 10.06
C GLY A 469 -17.13 35.88 10.84
N SER A 470 -18.12 34.99 10.74
CA SER A 470 -18.06 33.66 11.36
C SER A 470 -17.18 32.71 10.55
N HIS A 471 -16.23 32.06 11.23
CA HIS A 471 -15.37 31.03 10.66
C HIS A 471 -15.68 29.68 11.31
N TYR A 472 -15.73 28.63 10.50
CA TYR A 472 -15.89 27.27 10.98
C TYR A 472 -14.52 26.62 11.18
N VAL A 473 -14.28 26.08 12.36
CA VAL A 473 -13.10 25.27 12.67
C VAL A 473 -13.56 23.86 12.97
N SER A 474 -12.95 22.87 12.34
CA SER A 474 -13.20 21.46 12.62
C SER A 474 -11.91 20.78 13.06
N PHE A 475 -12.03 19.87 14.00
CA PHE A 475 -10.91 19.07 14.47
C PHE A 475 -11.25 17.59 14.45
N GLY A 476 -10.28 16.74 14.11
CA GLY A 476 -10.41 15.29 14.10
C GLY A 476 -9.14 14.66 14.64
N THR A 477 -9.29 13.69 15.54
CA THR A 477 -8.19 12.99 16.19
C THR A 477 -8.56 11.54 16.52
N VAL A 478 -7.54 10.70 16.63
CA VAL A 478 -7.63 9.33 17.16
C VAL A 478 -6.91 9.20 18.50
N ALA A 479 -6.42 10.32 19.06
CA ALA A 479 -5.68 10.39 20.32
C ALA A 479 -6.39 11.33 21.31
N ASN A 480 -5.95 11.31 22.57
CA ASN A 480 -6.32 12.34 23.54
C ASN A 480 -5.82 13.69 23.04
N THR A 481 -6.71 14.67 22.86
CA THR A 481 -6.33 15.94 22.26
C THR A 481 -6.98 17.12 22.95
N LYS A 482 -6.25 18.24 23.01
CA LYS A 482 -6.75 19.53 23.44
C LYS A 482 -6.53 20.51 22.29
N VAL A 483 -7.54 21.33 21.99
CA VAL A 483 -7.43 22.44 21.04
C VAL A 483 -7.79 23.72 21.76
N SER A 484 -6.95 24.74 21.59
CA SER A 484 -7.18 26.06 22.18
C SER A 484 -7.03 27.14 21.10
N ILE A 485 -7.78 28.23 21.23
CA ILE A 485 -7.62 29.46 20.44
C ILE A 485 -7.39 30.60 21.43
N ASN A 486 -6.29 31.34 21.28
CA ASN A 486 -5.91 32.41 22.21
C ASN A 486 -5.97 31.95 23.68
N ASP A 487 -5.37 30.77 23.94
CA ASP A 487 -5.33 30.09 25.25
C ASP A 487 -6.68 29.65 25.83
N GLU A 488 -7.79 29.93 25.15
CA GLU A 488 -9.12 29.41 25.49
C GLU A 488 -9.32 28.00 24.92
N GLU A 489 -9.59 27.02 25.77
CA GLU A 489 -9.85 25.64 25.35
C GLU A 489 -11.22 25.55 24.67
N ILE A 490 -11.22 25.25 23.36
CA ILE A 490 -12.44 25.15 22.56
C ILE A 490 -12.87 23.70 22.29
N PHE A 491 -11.95 22.74 22.49
CA PHE A 491 -12.22 21.32 22.30
C PHE A 491 -11.31 20.44 23.15
N ARG A 492 -11.92 19.51 23.86
CA ARG A 492 -11.30 18.35 24.50
C ARG A 492 -12.28 17.17 24.37
N PRO A 493 -11.93 16.09 23.66
CA PRO A 493 -12.78 14.91 23.64
C PRO A 493 -12.86 14.35 25.07
N THR A 494 -14.06 14.14 25.57
CA THR A 494 -14.27 13.18 26.66
C THR A 494 -13.76 11.84 26.18
N ALA A 495 -12.84 11.22 26.92
CA ALA A 495 -12.25 9.94 26.57
C ALA A 495 -13.38 8.97 26.15
N PRO A 496 -13.26 8.26 25.02
CA PRO A 496 -14.20 7.19 24.73
C PRO A 496 -14.14 6.22 25.91
N GLN A 497 -15.30 5.95 26.53
CA GLN A 497 -15.44 4.82 27.45
C GLN A 497 -14.91 3.58 26.70
N PRO A 498 -14.00 2.79 27.27
CA PRO A 498 -13.55 1.57 26.62
C PRO A 498 -14.79 0.69 26.39
N THR A 499 -15.14 0.46 25.13
CA THR A 499 -16.18 -0.50 24.71
C THR A 499 -15.60 -1.88 24.55
#